data_AF-A0A949Y529-F1
#
_entry.id   AF-A0A949Y529-F1
#
_cell.length_a   1.000
_cell.length_b   1.000
_cell.length_c   1.000
_cell.angle_alpha   90.00
_cell.angle_beta   90.00
_cell.angle_gamma   90.00
#
_symmetry.space_group_name_H-M   'P 1'
#
loop_
_entity.id
_entity.type
_entity.pdbx_description
1 polymer ?
#
loop_
_entity_poly.entity_id
_entity_poly.type
_entity_poly.pdbx_seq_one_letter_code
_entity_poly.pdbx_strand_id
1 'polypeptide(L)' 'MATSDNIDLSAFRLHDKDTGSADVQIALLTRRINQLTDHLKVFRKDHSSRRGLLKLVATRRSLLDYLKRTQ' A
#
# COMPACT_ATOMS: atom_id res chain seq x y z
N MET A 1 -20.36 -0.89 -8.25
CA MET A 1 -20.33 0.38 -7.50
C MET A 1 -19.66 0.11 -6.16
N ALA A 2 -18.36 0.35 -6.09
CA ALA A 2 -17.59 0.49 -4.86
C ALA A 2 -16.43 1.43 -5.23
N THR A 3 -16.26 2.44 -4.40
CA THR A 3 -15.63 3.72 -4.63
C THR A 3 -14.19 3.63 -5.13
N SER A 4 -13.86 4.56 -6.03
CA SER A 4 -12.50 4.93 -6.36
C SER A 4 -11.77 5.40 -5.10
N ASP A 5 -11.08 4.49 -4.42
CA ASP A 5 -10.08 4.83 -3.40
C ASP A 5 -8.85 5.43 -4.10
N ASN A 6 -9.03 6.63 -4.67
CA ASN A 6 -7.93 7.46 -5.12
C ASN A 6 -7.28 8.05 -3.87
N ILE A 7 -6.31 7.31 -3.32
CA ILE A 7 -5.32 7.92 -2.43
C ILE A 7 -4.61 8.98 -3.28
N ASP A 8 -4.80 10.25 -2.94
CA ASP A 8 -4.16 11.36 -3.62
C ASP A 8 -2.66 11.33 -3.32
N LEU A 9 -1.90 10.81 -4.29
CA LEU A 9 -0.44 10.69 -4.21
C LEU A 9 0.24 12.06 -4.22
N SER A 10 -0.44 13.10 -4.69
CA SER A 10 0.12 14.45 -4.83
C SER A 10 0.49 15.05 -3.47
N ALA A 11 -0.26 14.70 -2.42
CA ALA A 11 -0.02 15.16 -1.06
C ALA A 11 1.20 14.52 -0.38
N PHE A 12 1.66 13.36 -0.87
CA PHE A 12 2.77 12.60 -0.27
C PHE A 12 4.09 12.75 -1.03
N ARG A 13 4.08 13.44 -2.18
CA ARG A 13 5.28 13.67 -3.00
C ARG A 13 6.10 14.81 -2.41
N LEU A 14 7.40 14.60 -2.24
CA LEU A 14 8.34 15.68 -1.88
C LEU A 14 8.61 16.62 -3.06
N HIS A 15 8.49 16.12 -4.29
CA HIS A 15 8.60 16.87 -5.54
C HIS A 15 7.79 16.19 -6.64
N ASP A 16 7.46 16.89 -7.73
CA ASP A 16 6.54 16.42 -8.77
C ASP A 16 6.81 15.02 -9.34
N LYS A 17 8.11 14.65 -9.43
CA LYS A 17 8.58 13.34 -9.93
C LYS A 17 8.94 12.34 -8.84
N ASP A 18 8.52 12.57 -7.59
CA ASP A 18 8.88 11.69 -6.48
C ASP A 18 8.08 10.40 -6.56
N THR A 19 8.78 9.32 -6.89
CA THR A 19 8.24 7.96 -6.97
C THR A 19 8.91 7.03 -5.95
N GLY A 20 9.94 7.53 -5.24
CA GLY A 20 10.86 6.72 -4.45
C GLY A 20 10.80 6.98 -2.95
N SER A 21 10.21 8.10 -2.50
CA SER A 21 10.09 8.38 -1.07
C SER A 21 9.27 7.32 -0.33
N ALA A 22 9.60 7.14 0.96
CA ALA A 22 8.92 6.18 1.80
C ALA A 22 7.41 6.49 1.91
N ASP A 23 7.03 7.77 1.97
CA ASP A 23 5.63 8.20 2.02
C ASP A 23 4.84 7.82 0.76
N VAL A 24 5.38 8.09 -0.43
CA VAL A 24 4.77 7.71 -1.71
C VAL A 24 4.64 6.18 -1.82
N GLN A 25 5.68 5.44 -1.43
CA GLN A 25 5.64 3.97 -1.43
C GLN A 25 4.58 3.42 -0.46
N ILE A 26 4.44 4.00 0.74
CA ILE A 26 3.41 3.61 1.71
C ILE A 26 2.00 3.88 1.17
N ALA A 27 1.78 5.02 0.51
CA ALA A 27 0.50 5.35 -0.11
C ALA A 27 0.13 4.33 -1.22
N LEU A 28 1.08 3.99 -2.10
CA LEU A 28 0.88 3.00 -3.16
C LEU A 28 0.60 1.60 -2.60
N LEU A 29 1.38 1.15 -1.61
CA LEU A 29 1.19 -0.13 -0.95
C LEU A 29 -0.18 -0.20 -0.26
N THR A 30 -0.61 0.88 0.37
CA THR A 30 -1.91 0.95 1.05
C THR A 30 -3.06 0.80 0.06
N ARG A 31 -3.01 1.50 -1.09
CA ARG A 31 -3.99 1.31 -2.18
C ARG A 31 -4.03 -0.14 -2.65
N ARG A 32 -2.86 -0.74 -2.88
CA ARG A 32 -2.74 -2.13 -3.34
C ARG A 32 -3.32 -3.12 -2.32
N ILE A 33 -3.05 -2.91 -1.03
CA ILE A 33 -3.57 -3.72 0.08
C ILE A 33 -5.10 -3.67 0.13
N ASN A 34 -5.70 -2.48 0.02
CA ASN A 34 -7.17 -2.32 0.02
C ASN A 34 -7.81 -3.07 -1.15
N GLN A 35 -7.29 -2.88 -2.37
CA GLN A 35 -7.76 -3.59 -3.57
C GLN A 35 -7.67 -5.11 -3.43
N LEU A 36 -6.54 -5.64 -2.94
CA LEU A 36 -6.37 -7.07 -2.72
C LEU A 36 -7.28 -7.60 -1.61
N THR A 37 -7.53 -6.79 -0.57
CA THR A 37 -8.42 -7.17 0.53
C THR A 37 -9.85 -7.36 0.01
N ASP A 38 -10.35 -6.46 -0.83
CA ASP A 38 -11.67 -6.60 -1.44
C ASP A 38 -11.73 -7.78 -2.42
N HIS A 39 -10.68 -8.00 -3.21
CA HIS A 39 -10.57 -9.19 -4.06
C HIS A 39 -10.67 -10.49 -3.24
N LEU A 40 -9.96 -10.59 -2.11
CA LEU A 40 -9.97 -11.79 -1.26
C LEU A 40 -11.27 -11.99 -0.49
N LYS A 41 -12.10 -10.94 -0.29
CA LYS A 41 -13.46 -11.10 0.27
C LYS A 41 -14.34 -11.94 -0.67
N VAL A 42 -14.21 -11.75 -1.98
CA VAL A 42 -14.90 -12.54 -3.01
C VAL A 42 -14.21 -13.89 -3.19
N PHE A 43 -12.88 -13.92 -3.29
CA PHE A 43 -12.09 -15.13 -3.55
C PHE A 43 -11.39 -15.67 -2.30
N ARG A 44 -12.17 -16.19 -1.34
CA ARG A 44 -11.66 -16.64 -0.03
C ARG A 44 -10.65 -17.79 -0.07
N LYS A 45 -10.64 -18.59 -1.14
CA LYS A 45 -9.74 -19.74 -1.32
C LYS A 45 -8.42 -19.39 -2.03
N ASP A 46 -8.22 -18.14 -2.45
CA ASP A 46 -6.96 -17.73 -3.07
C ASP A 46 -5.86 -17.51 -2.00
N HIS A 47 -5.17 -18.59 -1.66
CA HIS A 47 -4.09 -18.60 -0.68
C HIS A 47 -2.79 -17.96 -1.23
N SER A 48 -2.58 -18.01 -2.55
CA SER A 48 -1.41 -17.43 -3.21
C SER A 48 -1.44 -15.91 -3.13
N SER A 49 -2.58 -15.30 -3.46
CA SER A 49 -2.77 -13.86 -3.34
C SER A 49 -2.76 -13.39 -1.88
N ARG A 50 -3.27 -14.19 -0.94
CA ARG A 50 -3.15 -13.90 0.52
C ARG A 50 -1.70 -13.85 0.97
N ARG A 51 -0.84 -14.77 0.50
CA ARG A 51 0.59 -14.74 0.79
C ARG A 51 1.25 -13.48 0.22
N GLY A 52 0.87 -13.07 -0.99
CA GLY A 52 1.30 -11.80 -1.59
C GLY A 52 0.88 -10.60 -0.76
N LEU A 53 -0.37 -10.57 -0.28
CA LEU A 53 -0.90 -9.52 0.60
C LEU A 53 -0.09 -9.40 1.89
N LEU A 54 0.23 -10.53 2.55
CA LEU A 54 1.04 -10.52 3.77
C LEU A 54 2.44 -9.94 3.54
N LYS A 55 3.08 -10.22 2.39
CA LYS A 55 4.35 -9.61 2.02
C LYS A 55 4.21 -8.09 1.88
N LEU A 56 3.18 -7.61 1.19
CA LEU A 56 2.93 -6.17 1.03
C LEU A 56 2.72 -5.46 2.37
N VAL A 57 1.98 -6.07 3.29
CA VAL A 57 1.77 -5.55 4.64
C VAL A 57 3.10 -5.47 5.42
N ALA A 58 3.94 -6.50 5.33
CA ALA A 58 5.25 -6.52 5.96
C ALA A 58 6.18 -5.42 5.41
N THR A 59 6.23 -5.25 4.09
CA THR A 59 7.01 -4.16 3.46
C THR A 59 6.52 -2.79 3.91
N ARG A 60 5.20 -2.55 3.91
CA ARG A 60 4.63 -1.28 4.40
C ARG A 60 5.01 -1.01 5.86
N ARG A 61 4.97 -2.04 6.71
CA ARG A 61 5.40 -1.94 8.12
C ARG A 61 6.87 -1.54 8.23
N SER A 62 7.76 -2.16 7.46
CA SER A 62 9.18 -1.80 7.49
C SER A 62 9.47 -0.36 7.05
N LEU A 63 8.69 0.18 6.09
CA LEU A 63 8.80 1.57 5.65
C LEU A 63 8.30 2.54 6.74
N LEU A 64 7.21 2.21 7.43
CA LEU A 64 6.74 2.99 8.58
C LEU A 64 7.75 2.97 9.74
N ASP A 65 8.35 1.81 10.01
CA ASP A 65 9.39 1.69 11.04
C ASP A 65 10.65 2.49 10.67
N TYR A 66 10.98 2.57 9.37
CA TYR A 66 12.05 3.45 8.86
C TYR A 66 11.72 4.92 9.10
N LEU A 67 10.54 5.38 8.69
CA LEU A 67 10.11 6.77 8.90
C LEU A 67 10.12 7.15 10.38
N LYS A 68 9.62 6.28 11.25
CA LYS A 68 9.61 6.49 12.71
C LYS A 68 11.02 6.55 13.31
N ARG A 69 12.01 5.89 12.72
CA ARG A 69 13.40 5.93 13.19
C ARG A 69 14.14 7.17 12.67
N THR A 70 13.78 7.64 11.48
CA THR A 70 14.48 8.74 10.79
C THR A 70 13.88 10.11 11.12
N GLN A 71 12.62 10.18 11.52
CA GLN A 71 11.99 11.38 12.08
C GLN A 71 12.04 11.36 13.61
#